data_AF-A0A2V6M119-F1
#
_entry.id   AF-A0A2V6M119-F1
#
_cell.length_a   1.000
_cell.length_b   1.000
_cell.length_c   1.000
_cell.angle_alpha   90.00
_cell.angle_beta   90.00
_cell.angle_gamma   90.00
#
_symmetry.space_group_name_H-M   'P 1'
#
loop_
_entity.id
_entity.type
_entity.pdbx_description
1 polymer ?
#
loop_
_entity_poly.entity_id
_entity_poly.type
_entity_poly.pdbx_seq_one_letter_code
_entity_poly.pdbx_strand_id
1 'polypeptide(L)' 'MEGDIIRRCGGKPIGYFLPKKGLGGSDKIALALIGFKSLADYENYRGKLMDDSEARANLAEAEKSRCILSEERSHFYRIE' A
#
# COMPACT_ATOMS: atom_id res chain seq x y z
N MET A 1 5.58 -5.33 12.40
CA MET A 1 4.75 -4.12 12.16
C MET A 1 4.52 -4.04 10.64
N GLU A 2 3.37 -3.62 10.11
CA GLU A 2 3.06 -3.75 8.66
C GLU A 2 4.12 -3.17 7.72
N GLY A 3 4.86 -2.14 8.15
CA GLY A 3 5.98 -1.60 7.39
C GLY A 3 7.15 -2.56 7.18
N ASP A 4 7.25 -3.65 7.95
CA ASP A 4 8.29 -4.68 7.81
C ASP A 4 8.00 -5.58 6.60
N ILE A 5 6.73 -5.88 6.33
CA ILE A 5 6.27 -6.64 5.15
C ILE A 5 6.66 -5.90 3.88
N ILE A 6 6.31 -4.62 3.80
CA ILE A 6 6.60 -3.81 2.62
C ILE A 6 8.11 -3.73 2.35
N ARG A 7 8.90 -3.53 3.41
CA ARG A 7 10.37 -3.43 3.32
C ARG A 7 11.01 -4.73 2.84
N ARG A 8 10.63 -5.89 3.40
CA ARG A 8 11.22 -7.17 2.98
C ARG A 8 10.80 -7.59 1.57
N CYS A 9 9.61 -7.18 1.11
CA CYS A 9 9.20 -7.36 -0.28
C CYS A 9 9.91 -6.39 -1.25
N GLY A 10 10.70 -5.43 -0.74
CA GLY A 10 11.50 -4.50 -1.55
C GLY A 10 10.89 -3.10 -1.74
N GLY A 11 9.76 -2.81 -1.12
CA GLY A 11 9.17 -1.47 -1.11
C GLY A 11 9.77 -0.57 -0.05
N LYS A 12 9.83 0.75 -0.30
CA LYS A 12 10.24 1.73 0.70
C LYS A 12 9.02 2.53 1.19
N PRO A 13 8.37 2.14 2.30
CA PRO A 13 7.22 2.89 2.79
C PRO A 13 7.63 4.32 3.16
N ILE A 14 6.96 5.28 2.53
CA ILE A 14 7.09 6.72 2.84
C ILE A 14 6.14 7.04 3.99
N GLY A 15 4.94 6.47 3.97
CA GLY A 15 3.99 6.58 5.07
C GLY A 15 2.61 6.02 4.73
N TYR A 16 1.79 5.95 5.77
CA TYR A 16 0.36 5.63 5.72
C TYR A 16 -0.40 6.81 6.30
N PHE A 17 -1.43 7.25 5.60
CA PHE A 17 -2.10 8.51 5.89
C PHE A 17 -3.61 8.30 5.91
N LEU A 18 -4.23 8.84 6.94
CA LEU A 18 -5.67 9.05 7.02
C LEU A 18 -5.92 10.56 6.99
N PRO A 19 -6.86 11.05 6.16
CA PRO A 19 -7.13 12.47 6.07
C PRO A 19 -7.79 12.95 7.37
N LYS A 20 -7.12 13.86 8.09
CA LYS A 20 -7.67 14.48 9.30
C LYS A 20 -8.93 15.31 9.01
N LYS A 21 -8.99 15.91 7.82
CA LYS A 21 -10.15 16.58 7.24
C LYS A 21 -10.27 15.95 5.85
N GLY A 22 -11.36 15.22 5.61
CA GLY A 22 -11.52 14.27 4.49
C GLY A 22 -10.90 14.68 3.15
N LEU A 23 -10.43 13.72 2.38
CA LEU A 23 -9.85 13.95 1.06
C LEU A 23 -10.97 14.19 0.05
N GLY A 24 -11.11 15.42 -0.44
CA GLY A 24 -12.23 15.79 -1.33
C GLY A 24 -13.62 15.64 -0.69
N GLY A 25 -13.70 15.70 0.64
CA GLY A 25 -14.95 15.53 1.40
C GLY A 25 -15.22 14.09 1.86
N SER A 26 -14.41 13.10 1.48
CA SER A 26 -14.50 11.73 1.99
C SER A 26 -13.55 11.50 3.17
N ASP A 27 -14.07 11.01 4.29
CA ASP A 27 -13.34 10.63 5.49
C ASP A 27 -12.97 9.14 5.54
N LYS A 28 -13.41 8.35 4.56
CA LYS A 28 -13.21 6.89 4.47
C LYS A 28 -12.14 6.50 3.44
N ILE A 29 -11.09 7.31 3.30
CA ILE A 29 -9.98 7.04 2.38
C ILE A 29 -8.70 6.89 3.20
N ALA A 30 -7.97 5.80 2.97
CA ALA A 30 -6.61 5.62 3.47
C ALA A 30 -5.63 5.67 2.30
N LEU A 31 -4.48 6.30 2.50
CA LEU A 31 -3.43 6.42 1.49
C LEU A 31 -2.14 5.76 2.00
N ALA A 32 -1.53 4.92 1.17
CA ALA A 32 -0.19 4.41 1.38
C ALA A 32 0.71 4.92 0.27
N LEU A 33 1.83 5.54 0.64
CA LEU A 33 2.87 5.94 -0.32
C LEU A 33 4.09 5.04 -0.13
N ILE A 34 4.51 4.39 -1.20
CA ILE A 34 5.66 3.47 -1.22
C ILE A 34 6.58 3.91 -2.36
N GLY A 35 7.85 4.15 -2.02
CA GLY A 35 8.88 4.54 -2.98
C GLY A 35 9.53 3.33 -3.65
N PHE A 36 9.79 3.48 -4.94
CA PHE A 36 10.52 2.53 -5.78
C PHE A 36 11.51 3.30 -6.66
N LYS A 37 12.60 2.66 -7.07
CA LYS A 37 13.58 3.28 -7.98
C LYS A 37 13.10 3.23 -9.44
N SER A 38 12.24 2.27 -9.78
CA SER A 38 11.68 2.06 -11.12
C SER A 38 10.33 1.34 -11.05
N LEU A 39 9.59 1.31 -12.17
CA LEU A 39 8.38 0.49 -12.29
C LEU A 39 8.69 -1.01 -12.22
N ALA A 40 9.85 -1.45 -12.72
CA ALA A 40 10.27 -2.84 -12.62
C ALA A 40 10.47 -3.29 -11.16
N ASP A 41 11.02 -2.40 -10.31
CA ASP A 41 11.14 -2.68 -8.86
C ASP A 41 9.77 -2.80 -8.19
N TYR A 42 8.78 -1.99 -8.61
CA TYR A 42 7.41 -2.09 -8.14
C TYR A 42 6.75 -3.43 -8.54
N GLU A 43 6.93 -3.88 -9.78
CA GLU A 43 6.40 -5.17 -10.25
C GLU A 43 7.02 -6.35 -9.50
N ASN A 44 8.34 -6.34 -9.31
CA ASN A 44 9.03 -7.35 -8.49
C ASN A 44 8.53 -7.36 -7.04
N TYR A 45 8.30 -6.18 -6.46
CA TYR A 45 7.69 -6.05 -5.14
C TYR A 45 6.29 -6.65 -5.10
N ARG A 46 5.44 -6.40 -6.11
CA ARG A 46 4.09 -6.96 -6.20
C ARG A 46 4.13 -8.48 -6.23
N GLY A 47 5.04 -9.08 -7.00
CA GLY A 47 5.29 -10.52 -7.00
C GLY A 47 5.57 -11.05 -5.59
N LYS A 48 6.60 -10.50 -4.94
CA LYS A 48 7.01 -10.90 -3.59
C LYS A 48 5.92 -10.70 -2.54
N LEU A 49 5.12 -9.64 -2.66
CA LEU A 49 4.04 -9.34 -1.73
C LEU A 49 2.90 -10.36 -1.82
N MET A 50 2.59 -10.86 -3.03
CA MET A 50 1.56 -11.89 -3.21
C MET A 50 1.97 -13.24 -2.60
N ASP A 51 3.27 -13.54 -2.60
CA ASP A 51 3.82 -14.79 -2.04
C ASP A 51 4.10 -14.72 -0.54
N ASP A 52 4.12 -13.52 0.05
CA ASP A 52 4.43 -13.34 1.47
C ASP A 52 3.28 -13.80 2.38
N SER A 53 3.59 -14.68 3.34
CA SER A 53 2.58 -15.31 4.19
C SER A 53 1.84 -14.34 5.10
N GLU A 54 2.52 -13.32 5.64
CA GLU A 54 1.86 -12.32 6.51
C GLU A 54 1.05 -11.33 5.66
N ALA A 55 1.53 -10.98 4.46
CA ALA A 55 0.77 -10.16 3.52
C ALA A 55 -0.55 -10.83 3.13
N ARG A 56 -0.51 -12.14 2.83
CA ARG A 56 -1.71 -12.93 2.55
C ARG A 56 -2.65 -13.02 3.74
N ALA A 57 -2.12 -13.16 4.96
CA ALA A 57 -2.93 -13.15 6.18
C ALA A 57 -3.64 -11.80 6.39
N ASN A 58 -2.94 -10.68 6.17
CA ASN A 58 -3.53 -9.34 6.23
C ASN A 58 -4.63 -9.16 5.19
N LEU A 59 -4.40 -9.63 3.95
CA LEU A 59 -5.40 -9.57 2.89
C LEU A 59 -6.65 -10.38 3.27
N ALA A 60 -6.49 -11.60 3.80
CA ALA A 60 -7.62 -12.42 4.22
C ALA A 60 -8.46 -11.77 5.33
N GLU A 61 -7.83 -11.09 6.29
CA GLU A 61 -8.57 -10.35 7.32
C GLU A 61 -9.28 -9.10 6.76
N ALA A 62 -8.65 -8.41 5.80
CA ALA A 62 -9.29 -7.29 5.08
C ALA A 62 -10.52 -7.75 4.28
N GLU A 63 -10.42 -8.88 3.58
CA GLU A 63 -11.53 -9.51 2.86
C GLU A 63 -12.66 -9.93 3.80
N LYS A 64 -12.33 -10.57 4.93
CA LYS A 64 -13.30 -11.01 5.94
C LYS A 64 -14.05 -9.84 6.56
N SER A 65 -13.34 -8.77 6.91
CA SER A 65 -13.94 -7.56 7.48
C SER A 65 -14.66 -6.70 6.45
N ARG A 66 -14.33 -6.87 5.16
CA ARG A 66 -14.79 -6.02 4.04
C ARG A 66 -14.49 -4.54 4.28
N CYS A 67 -13.36 -4.26 4.94
CA CYS A 67 -12.96 -2.89 5.30
C CYS A 67 -12.47 -2.09 4.08
N ILE A 68 -12.05 -2.76 3.01
CA ILE A 68 -11.65 -2.16 1.73
C ILE A 68 -12.82 -2.30 0.76
N LEU A 69 -13.47 -1.18 0.43
CA LEU A 69 -14.56 -1.13 -0.56
C LEU A 69 -14.04 -1.03 -1.99
N SER A 70 -12.97 -0.26 -2.17
CA SER A 70 -12.25 -0.09 -3.42
C SER A 70 -10.78 0.16 -3.12
N GLU A 71 -9.91 -0.26 -4.04
CA GLU A 71 -8.48 0.00 -3.96
C GLU A 71 -8.00 0.50 -5.32
N GLU A 72 -7.52 1.74 -5.36
CA GLU A 72 -6.97 2.36 -6.56
C GLU A 72 -5.46 2.55 -6.40
N ARG A 73 -4.74 2.48 -7.51
CA ARG A 73 -3.27 2.63 -7.55
C ARG A 73 -2.88 3.63 -8.63
N SER A 74 -1.96 4.52 -8.28
CA SER A 74 -1.41 5.51 -9.21
C SER A 74 0.10 5.62 -8.99
N HIS A 75 0.81 5.92 -10.08
CA HIS A 75 2.25 6.13 -10.05
C HIS A 75 2.53 7.63 -10.15
N PHE A 76 3.40 8.13 -9.28
CA PHE A 76 3.78 9.53 -9.23
C PHE A 76 5.29 9.64 -9.42
N TYR A 77 5.70 10.69 -10.15
CA TYR A 77 7.08 11.13 -10.14
C TYR A 77 7.21 12.28 -9.15
N ARG A 78 8.27 12.25 -8.33
CA ARG A 78 8.61 13.41 -7.51
C ARG A 78 9.19 14.48 -8.42
N ILE A 79 8.52 15.62 -8.51
CA ILE A 79 9.05 16.82 -9.14
C ILE A 79 9.67 17.66 -8.03
N GLU A 80 10.91 18.06 -8.20
CA GLU A 80 11.66 18.95 -7.30
C GLU A 80 11.70 20.35 -7.91
#